data_AF-K2BZW1-F1
#
_entry.id   AF-K2BZW1-F1
#
_cell.length_a   1.000
_cell.length_b   1.000
_cell.length_c   1.000
_cell.angle_alpha   90.00
_cell.angle_beta   90.00
_cell.angle_gamma   90.00
#
_symmetry.space_group_name_H-M   'P 1'
#
loop_
_entity.id
_entity.type
_entity.pdbx_description
1 polymer ?
#
loop_
_entity_poly.entity_id
_entity_poly.type
_entity_poly.pdbx_seq_one_letter_code
_entity_poly.pdbx_strand_id
1 'polypeptide(L)'
;VFKNRVELEAGGVLNGYQLAAPFESFKDMGHQTGIIFYTEAAYTSTTDPVTGFRKNLYISNSAPQEAIVKKIESFDAIGWDNDKKSYFFTYNPVDFVEKKEKTKTYSKTWTVYANVDRIQRTRDEHGVWNAELVNPNQRLEDLFTAWGFTDVHAGDIQSSIIKKYENGELKGKKETEKGDGERTFFNAFIYAFNLILQLRNSDTKTAQDFIASPVEPFFATADAPKPNACGFNLLNGDSLGAYNIARKGIITINRINDNPEKPDLYISKEQWDEWNERMS
;
A
#
# COMPACT_ATOMS: atom_id res chain seq x y z
N VAL A 1 -5.96 -39.38 1.71
CA VAL A 1 -5.44 -40.64 2.29
C VAL A 1 -3.98 -40.43 2.69
N PHE A 2 -3.61 -40.82 3.90
CA PHE A 2 -2.24 -40.84 4.39
C PHE A 2 -1.70 -42.27 4.29
N LYS A 3 -0.65 -42.49 3.48
CA LYS A 3 -0.16 -43.85 3.16
C LYS A 3 0.48 -44.59 4.34
N ASN A 4 0.86 -43.87 5.38
CA ASN A 4 1.47 -44.41 6.60
C ASN A 4 0.47 -44.76 7.69
N ARG A 5 -0.84 -44.58 7.44
CA ARG A 5 -1.92 -44.88 8.37
C ARG A 5 -2.44 -46.30 8.21
N VAL A 6 -2.89 -46.91 9.31
CA VAL A 6 -3.55 -48.23 9.31
C VAL A 6 -4.80 -48.16 8.43
N GLU A 7 -5.11 -49.25 7.71
CA GLU A 7 -6.11 -49.24 6.63
C GLU A 7 -7.47 -48.69 7.06
N LEU A 8 -7.94 -49.07 8.25
CA LEU A 8 -9.25 -48.74 8.81
C LEU A 8 -9.24 -47.51 9.74
N GLU A 9 -8.10 -46.87 10.00
CA GLU A 9 -8.10 -45.66 10.83
C GLU A 9 -8.49 -44.42 10.02
N ALA A 10 -8.96 -43.36 10.67
CA ALA A 10 -9.32 -42.11 9.98
C ALA A 10 -8.12 -41.58 9.18
N GLY A 11 -8.33 -41.29 7.90
CA GLY A 11 -7.28 -40.91 6.95
C GLY A 11 -6.53 -42.09 6.30
N GLY A 12 -6.77 -43.33 6.72
CA GLY A 12 -6.28 -44.56 6.09
C GLY A 12 -6.90 -44.83 4.72
N VAL A 13 -6.48 -45.91 4.05
CA VAL A 13 -6.88 -46.18 2.65
C VAL A 13 -8.37 -46.48 2.50
N LEU A 14 -9.00 -47.10 3.50
CA LEU A 14 -10.43 -47.40 3.50
C LEU A 14 -11.29 -46.30 4.13
N ASN A 15 -10.67 -45.36 4.85
CA ASN A 15 -11.33 -44.28 5.59
C ASN A 15 -10.69 -42.91 5.31
N GLY A 16 -10.51 -42.58 4.03
CA GLY A 16 -9.90 -41.31 3.61
C GLY A 16 -10.77 -40.08 3.97
N TYR A 17 -10.13 -38.98 4.38
CA TYR A 17 -10.84 -37.73 4.62
C TYR A 17 -11.47 -37.16 3.35
N GLN A 18 -12.74 -36.74 3.45
CA GLN A 18 -13.48 -36.04 2.42
C GLN A 18 -13.74 -34.60 2.89
N LEU A 19 -12.76 -33.72 2.67
CA LEU A 19 -12.80 -32.34 3.18
C LEU A 19 -13.25 -31.31 2.15
N ALA A 20 -13.55 -31.76 0.92
CA ALA A 20 -14.02 -30.94 -0.19
C ALA A 20 -15.19 -31.65 -0.88
N ALA A 21 -16.10 -30.86 -1.45
CA ALA A 21 -17.18 -31.40 -2.29
C ALA A 21 -16.61 -31.96 -3.61
N PRO A 22 -17.34 -32.86 -4.30
CA PRO A 22 -17.00 -33.27 -5.65
C PRO A 22 -16.83 -32.06 -6.58
N PHE A 23 -15.79 -32.07 -7.40
CA PHE A 23 -15.54 -31.01 -8.36
C PHE A 23 -16.51 -31.14 -9.54
N GLU A 24 -17.24 -30.06 -9.84
CA GLU A 24 -18.13 -29.98 -11.00
C GLU A 24 -17.47 -29.17 -12.12
N SER A 25 -17.25 -27.88 -11.89
CA SER A 25 -16.55 -26.98 -12.80
C SER A 25 -15.94 -25.79 -12.04
N PHE A 26 -14.97 -25.09 -12.64
CA PHE A 26 -14.42 -23.87 -12.04
C PHE A 26 -15.46 -22.76 -11.83
N LYS A 27 -16.51 -22.72 -12.66
CA LYS A 27 -17.58 -21.74 -12.55
C LYS A 27 -18.45 -21.98 -11.31
N ASP A 28 -18.59 -23.23 -10.90
CA ASP A 28 -19.52 -23.66 -9.85
C ASP A 28 -18.83 -23.79 -8.47
N MET A 29 -17.52 -23.57 -8.39
CA MET A 29 -16.76 -23.62 -7.12
C MET A 29 -17.15 -22.55 -6.10
N GLY A 30 -17.63 -21.39 -6.57
CA GLY A 30 -18.01 -20.27 -5.70
C GLY A 30 -16.88 -19.80 -4.77
N HIS A 31 -17.26 -19.37 -3.55
CA HIS A 31 -16.32 -18.88 -2.53
C HIS A 31 -15.86 -19.94 -1.52
N GLN A 32 -16.40 -21.16 -1.59
CA GLN A 32 -16.08 -22.25 -0.67
C GLN A 32 -16.28 -23.62 -1.32
N THR A 33 -15.33 -24.52 -1.10
CA THR A 33 -15.46 -25.94 -1.44
C THR A 33 -15.00 -26.78 -0.26
N GLY A 34 -15.96 -27.17 0.60
CA GLY A 34 -15.68 -27.83 1.88
C GLY A 34 -14.85 -26.94 2.80
N ILE A 35 -13.62 -27.35 3.15
CA ILE A 35 -12.71 -26.57 4.01
C ILE A 35 -11.85 -25.55 3.26
N ILE A 36 -11.98 -25.47 1.94
CA ILE A 36 -11.21 -24.54 1.10
C ILE A 36 -12.05 -23.29 0.87
N PHE A 37 -11.48 -22.12 1.17
CA PHE A 37 -12.12 -20.83 0.99
C PHE A 37 -11.39 -20.00 -0.07
N TYR A 38 -12.17 -19.28 -0.88
CA TYR A 38 -11.67 -18.40 -1.93
C TYR A 38 -11.99 -16.95 -1.59
N THR A 39 -10.96 -16.12 -1.50
CA THR A 39 -11.06 -14.68 -1.21
C THR A 39 -10.44 -13.86 -2.33
N GLU A 40 -10.86 -12.60 -2.42
CA GLU A 40 -10.23 -11.61 -3.30
C GLU A 40 -8.76 -11.39 -2.92
N ALA A 41 -7.87 -11.50 -3.92
CA ALA A 41 -6.44 -11.26 -3.78
C ALA A 41 -6.08 -9.76 -3.64
N ALA A 42 -7.06 -8.87 -3.86
CA ALA A 42 -6.82 -7.43 -3.78
C ALA A 42 -6.26 -7.02 -2.42
N TYR A 43 -5.18 -6.23 -2.45
CA TYR A 43 -4.48 -5.64 -1.32
C TYR A 43 -3.80 -6.62 -0.34
N THR A 44 -3.68 -7.90 -0.66
CA THR A 44 -3.04 -8.86 0.25
C THR A 44 -1.52 -8.67 0.33
N SER A 45 -0.84 -8.43 -0.78
CA SER A 45 0.63 -8.18 -0.81
C SER A 45 1.03 -6.71 -0.59
N THR A 46 0.07 -5.82 -0.35
CA THR A 46 0.29 -4.36 -0.27
C THR A 46 -0.49 -3.71 0.87
N THR A 47 -0.73 -4.45 1.95
CA THR A 47 -1.28 -3.95 3.22
C THR A 47 -0.28 -4.20 4.33
N ASP A 48 0.13 -3.14 5.02
CA ASP A 48 0.94 -3.17 6.24
C ASP A 48 0.24 -4.06 7.29
N PRO A 49 0.88 -5.16 7.73
CA PRO A 49 0.28 -6.11 8.66
C PRO A 49 0.20 -5.60 10.10
N VAL A 50 0.89 -4.51 10.43
CA VAL A 50 0.91 -3.90 11.77
C VAL A 50 -0.12 -2.80 11.88
N THR A 51 -0.14 -1.88 10.92
CA THR A 51 -1.00 -0.68 10.98
C THR A 51 -2.29 -0.81 10.17
N GLY A 52 -2.37 -1.80 9.28
CA GLY A 52 -3.46 -1.90 8.31
C GLY A 52 -3.34 -0.95 7.12
N PHE A 53 -2.29 -0.12 7.05
CA PHE A 53 -2.12 0.83 5.97
C PHE A 53 -1.96 0.13 4.62
N ARG A 54 -2.65 0.63 3.60
CA ARG A 54 -2.39 0.29 2.19
C ARG A 54 -2.48 1.55 1.36
N LYS A 55 -1.90 1.53 0.15
CA LYS A 55 -2.11 2.63 -0.80
C LYS A 55 -3.61 2.83 -1.03
N ASN A 56 -4.12 3.94 -0.51
CA ASN A 56 -5.54 4.30 -0.48
C ASN A 56 -5.82 5.61 -1.22
N LEU A 57 -4.76 6.30 -1.64
CA LEU A 57 -4.81 7.50 -2.46
C LEU A 57 -3.95 7.30 -3.71
N TYR A 58 -4.44 7.79 -4.84
CA TYR A 58 -3.69 7.94 -6.07
C TYR A 58 -4.01 9.30 -6.68
N ILE A 59 -2.97 10.09 -6.92
CA ILE A 59 -3.08 11.35 -7.65
C ILE A 59 -2.31 11.17 -8.95
N SER A 60 -2.97 11.41 -10.09
CA SER A 60 -2.29 11.36 -11.39
C SER A 60 -1.29 12.51 -11.49
N ASN A 61 -0.01 12.19 -11.74
CA ASN A 61 1.04 13.19 -11.98
C ASN A 61 0.90 13.92 -13.32
N SER A 62 -0.02 13.46 -14.18
CA SER A 62 -0.39 14.10 -15.45
C SER A 62 -1.69 14.92 -15.34
N ALA A 63 -2.26 15.05 -14.14
CA ALA A 63 -3.44 15.88 -13.95
C ALA A 63 -3.12 17.38 -14.19
N PRO A 64 -4.11 18.19 -14.61
CA PRO A 64 -3.94 19.64 -14.71
C PRO A 64 -3.45 20.25 -13.39
N GLN A 65 -2.60 21.28 -13.46
CA GLN A 65 -2.00 21.89 -12.26
C GLN A 65 -3.05 22.35 -11.25
N GLU A 66 -4.12 23.00 -11.71
CA GLU A 66 -5.25 23.43 -10.86
C GLU A 66 -5.91 22.25 -10.12
N ALA A 67 -6.03 21.09 -10.77
CA ALA A 67 -6.59 19.90 -10.15
C ALA A 67 -5.63 19.33 -9.09
N ILE A 68 -4.32 19.37 -9.33
CA ILE A 68 -3.31 18.96 -8.36
C ILE A 68 -3.31 19.90 -7.16
N VAL A 69 -3.37 21.21 -7.36
CA VAL A 69 -3.43 22.20 -6.27
C VAL A 69 -4.65 21.96 -5.39
N LYS A 70 -5.84 21.74 -5.96
CA LYS A 70 -7.04 21.35 -5.18
C LYS A 70 -6.85 20.09 -4.34
N LYS A 71 -6.06 19.12 -4.83
CA LYS A 71 -5.71 17.92 -4.05
C LYS A 71 -4.72 18.25 -2.94
N ILE A 72 -3.74 19.13 -3.19
CA ILE A 72 -2.81 19.63 -2.18
C ILE A 72 -3.55 20.36 -1.06
N GLU A 73 -4.56 21.17 -1.38
CA GLU A 73 -5.45 21.83 -0.40
C GLU A 73 -6.27 20.84 0.44
N SER A 74 -6.47 19.61 -0.04
CA SER A 74 -7.25 18.58 0.67
C SER A 74 -6.43 17.78 1.68
N PHE A 75 -5.11 17.95 1.73
CA PHE A 75 -4.29 17.38 2.80
C PHE A 75 -4.55 18.14 4.11
N ASP A 76 -4.52 17.43 5.22
CA ASP A 76 -4.61 18.05 6.55
C ASP A 76 -3.31 18.80 6.89
N ALA A 77 -2.17 18.25 6.48
CA ALA A 77 -0.86 18.89 6.62
C ALA A 77 0.17 18.28 5.65
N ILE A 78 1.09 19.11 5.17
CA ILE A 78 2.31 18.69 4.47
C ILE A 78 3.48 19.46 5.10
N GLY A 79 4.46 18.75 5.61
CA GLY A 79 5.50 19.37 6.43
C GLY A 79 6.75 18.52 6.58
N TRP A 80 7.63 18.99 7.45
CA TRP A 80 8.81 18.27 7.90
C TRP A 80 8.69 17.93 9.38
N ASP A 81 8.99 16.69 9.72
CA ASP A 81 9.06 16.18 11.08
C ASP A 81 10.52 16.08 11.51
N ASN A 82 10.91 16.86 12.52
CA ASN A 82 12.29 16.89 13.01
C ASN A 82 12.70 15.62 13.76
N ASP A 83 11.75 14.95 14.43
CA ASP A 83 12.03 13.75 15.20
C ASP A 83 12.23 12.56 14.25
N LYS A 84 11.39 12.45 13.22
CA LYS A 84 11.50 11.42 12.19
C LYS A 84 12.50 11.76 11.09
N LYS A 85 12.99 13.01 11.07
CA LYS A 85 13.85 13.58 10.02
C LYS A 85 13.27 13.31 8.64
N SER A 86 12.01 13.69 8.44
CA SER A 86 11.28 13.30 7.24
C SER A 86 10.19 14.26 6.84
N TYR A 87 9.99 14.37 5.54
CA TYR A 87 8.75 14.92 4.99
C TYR A 87 7.57 14.03 5.32
N PHE A 88 6.46 14.64 5.72
CA PHE A 88 5.23 13.94 6.03
C PHE A 88 4.03 14.53 5.29
N PHE A 89 3.02 13.69 5.11
CA PHE A 89 1.74 14.04 4.53
C PHE A 89 0.64 13.46 5.41
N THR A 90 -0.19 14.33 5.97
CA THR A 90 -1.36 13.94 6.78
C THR A 90 -2.61 14.12 5.95
N TYR A 91 -3.44 13.09 5.85
CA TYR A 91 -4.67 13.14 5.06
C TYR A 91 -5.71 12.11 5.49
N ASN A 92 -6.98 12.37 5.18
CA ASN A 92 -8.05 11.39 5.22
C ASN A 92 -8.53 11.04 3.79
N PRO A 93 -8.54 9.76 3.36
CA PRO A 93 -8.92 9.38 2.00
C PRO A 93 -10.31 9.88 1.56
N VAL A 94 -11.24 10.06 2.50
CA VAL A 94 -12.61 10.54 2.20
C VAL A 94 -12.66 11.97 1.68
N ASP A 95 -11.59 12.76 1.87
CA ASP A 95 -11.53 14.14 1.38
C ASP A 95 -11.00 14.24 -0.05
N PHE A 96 -10.49 13.12 -0.58
CA PHE A 96 -9.95 13.04 -1.94
C PHE A 96 -10.95 12.46 -2.94
N VAL A 97 -12.12 11.99 -2.49
CA VAL A 97 -13.14 11.35 -3.32
C VAL A 97 -14.38 12.23 -3.51
N GLU A 98 -15.14 11.97 -4.56
CA GLU A 98 -16.43 12.64 -4.79
C GLU A 98 -17.44 12.28 -3.69
N LYS A 99 -18.41 13.18 -3.44
CA LYS A 99 -19.44 13.00 -2.39
C LYS A 99 -20.12 11.63 -2.42
N LYS A 100 -20.38 11.08 -3.62
CA LYS A 100 -21.07 9.79 -3.80
C LYS A 100 -20.23 8.57 -3.37
N GLU A 101 -18.90 8.71 -3.34
CA GLU A 101 -17.97 7.63 -2.97
C GLU A 101 -17.52 7.73 -1.50
N LYS A 102 -17.84 8.84 -0.79
CA LYS A 102 -17.48 9.01 0.62
C LYS A 102 -18.02 7.90 1.52
N THR A 103 -19.25 7.43 1.28
CA THR A 103 -19.85 6.34 2.08
C THR A 103 -19.23 4.97 1.80
N LYS A 104 -18.49 4.83 0.70
CA LYS A 104 -17.73 3.62 0.33
C LYS A 104 -16.23 3.78 0.55
N THR A 105 -15.81 4.88 1.17
CA THR A 105 -14.40 5.14 1.45
C THR A 105 -14.21 5.09 2.95
N TYR A 106 -13.34 4.19 3.41
CA TYR A 106 -13.04 4.10 4.83
C TYR A 106 -12.40 5.40 5.33
N SER A 107 -12.99 5.98 6.38
CA SER A 107 -12.52 7.24 6.95
C SER A 107 -11.50 6.97 8.05
N LYS A 108 -10.25 7.34 7.77
CA LYS A 108 -9.16 7.32 8.74
C LYS A 108 -8.10 8.32 8.32
N THR A 109 -7.63 9.11 9.27
CA THR A 109 -6.48 9.99 9.06
C THR A 109 -5.19 9.18 9.10
N TRP A 110 -4.36 9.36 8.07
CA TRP A 110 -3.06 8.75 7.94
C TRP A 110 -1.99 9.81 7.87
N THR A 111 -0.88 9.59 8.55
CA THR A 111 0.37 10.35 8.36
C THR A 111 1.39 9.42 7.73
N VAL A 112 1.79 9.72 6.50
CA VAL A 112 2.81 8.97 5.75
C VAL A 112 4.10 9.77 5.69
N TYR A 113 5.23 9.08 5.81
CA TYR A 113 6.56 9.66 5.85
C TYR A 113 7.42 9.21 4.67
N ALA A 114 8.33 10.09 4.26
CA ALA A 114 9.27 9.90 3.16
C ALA A 114 10.62 9.30 3.58
N ASN A 115 10.77 8.87 4.84
CA ASN A 115 11.99 8.34 5.46
C ASN A 115 12.33 6.89 5.08
N VAL A 116 11.55 6.28 4.20
CA VAL A 116 11.75 4.89 3.82
C VAL A 116 12.10 4.83 2.34
N ASP A 117 13.21 4.18 2.03
CA ASP A 117 13.67 4.04 0.65
C ASP A 117 12.69 3.25 -0.22
N ARG A 118 12.73 3.52 -1.53
CA ARG A 118 11.81 2.96 -2.52
C ARG A 118 12.56 2.47 -3.73
N ILE A 119 12.05 1.41 -4.35
CA ILE A 119 12.50 1.00 -5.68
C ILE A 119 11.70 1.79 -6.71
N GLN A 120 12.36 2.74 -7.36
CA GLN A 120 11.84 3.47 -8.50
C GLN A 120 12.10 2.69 -9.77
N ARG A 121 11.09 2.62 -10.65
CA ARG A 121 11.20 1.98 -11.96
C ARG A 121 11.11 3.01 -13.06
N THR A 122 12.14 3.07 -13.90
CA THR A 122 12.24 3.97 -15.05
C THR A 122 12.43 3.18 -16.33
N ARG A 123 12.10 3.77 -17.48
CA ARG A 123 12.47 3.23 -18.79
C ARG A 123 13.58 4.09 -19.36
N ASP A 124 14.63 3.45 -19.86
CA ASP A 124 15.65 4.15 -20.63
C ASP A 124 15.17 4.48 -22.05
N GLU A 125 16.06 5.13 -22.82
CA GLU A 125 15.83 5.53 -24.20
C GLU A 125 15.54 4.35 -25.16
N HIS A 126 15.89 3.13 -24.78
CA HIS A 126 15.59 1.90 -25.52
C HIS A 126 14.32 1.19 -25.01
N GLY A 127 13.62 1.78 -24.03
CA GLY A 127 12.40 1.23 -23.45
C GLY A 127 12.64 0.09 -22.45
N VAL A 128 13.89 -0.16 -22.05
CA VAL A 128 14.23 -1.19 -21.07
C VAL A 128 13.94 -0.68 -19.67
N TRP A 129 13.29 -1.51 -18.86
CA TRP A 129 13.02 -1.18 -17.47
C TRP A 129 14.28 -1.27 -16.62
N ASN A 130 14.56 -0.19 -15.90
CA ASN A 130 15.57 -0.10 -14.88
C ASN A 130 14.89 0.11 -13.52
N ALA A 131 15.57 -0.36 -12.48
CA ALA A 131 15.11 -0.27 -11.10
C ALA A 131 16.26 0.29 -10.27
N GLU A 132 15.96 1.28 -9.45
CA GLU A 132 16.94 1.95 -8.61
C GLU A 132 16.35 2.20 -7.22
N LEU A 133 17.19 2.03 -6.19
CA LEU A 133 16.83 2.39 -4.84
C LEU A 133 16.98 3.91 -4.69
N VAL A 134 15.91 4.59 -4.30
CA VAL A 134 15.87 6.04 -4.16
C VAL A 134 15.32 6.42 -2.79
N ASN A 135 15.77 7.56 -2.29
CA ASN A 135 15.34 8.14 -1.03
C ASN A 135 14.28 9.24 -1.30
N PRO A 136 13.01 9.03 -0.92
CA PRO A 136 11.96 10.02 -1.17
C PRO A 136 12.17 11.36 -0.44
N ASN A 137 12.82 11.38 0.74
CA ASN A 137 13.18 12.65 1.39
C ASN A 137 14.13 13.46 0.49
N GLN A 138 15.20 12.83 -0.01
CA GLN A 138 16.18 13.51 -0.85
C GLN A 138 15.52 14.05 -2.14
N ARG A 139 14.64 13.25 -2.75
CA ARG A 139 13.90 13.66 -3.94
C ARG A 139 13.02 14.90 -3.70
N LEU A 140 12.36 14.97 -2.55
CA LEU A 140 11.60 16.16 -2.16
C LEU A 140 12.53 17.35 -1.88
N GLU A 141 13.67 17.14 -1.24
CA GLU A 141 14.66 18.18 -0.96
C GLU A 141 15.21 18.82 -2.24
N ASP A 142 15.61 17.99 -3.20
CA ASP A 142 16.14 18.42 -4.48
C ASP A 142 15.06 19.18 -5.28
N LEU A 143 13.82 18.68 -5.24
CA LEU A 143 12.67 19.36 -5.84
C LEU A 143 12.45 20.74 -5.23
N PHE A 144 12.34 20.84 -3.91
CA PHE A 144 12.07 22.12 -3.26
C PHE A 144 13.22 23.11 -3.46
N THR A 145 14.46 22.65 -3.41
CA THR A 145 15.66 23.45 -3.69
C THR A 145 15.64 23.99 -5.13
N ALA A 146 15.42 23.14 -6.12
CA ALA A 146 15.37 23.53 -7.53
C ALA A 146 14.28 24.59 -7.82
N TRP A 147 13.20 24.56 -7.04
CA TRP A 147 12.09 25.51 -7.15
C TRP A 147 12.17 26.70 -6.18
N GLY A 148 13.28 26.86 -5.47
CA GLY A 148 13.54 28.04 -4.64
C GLY A 148 12.58 28.16 -3.46
N PHE A 149 12.21 27.04 -2.85
CA PHE A 149 11.58 27.04 -1.53
C PHE A 149 12.66 27.29 -0.48
N THR A 150 12.35 28.14 0.51
CA THR A 150 13.18 28.36 1.70
C THR A 150 12.45 27.78 2.91
N ASP A 151 13.20 27.38 3.93
CA ASP A 151 12.65 26.94 5.22
C ASP A 151 11.68 25.75 5.15
N VAL A 152 11.93 24.81 4.23
CA VAL A 152 11.11 23.59 4.07
C VAL A 152 11.05 22.71 5.32
N HIS A 153 12.04 22.84 6.21
CA HIS A 153 12.07 22.15 7.49
C HIS A 153 11.36 22.91 8.64
N ALA A 154 10.82 24.11 8.39
CA ALA A 154 10.16 24.94 9.40
C ALA A 154 8.65 24.61 9.61
N GLY A 155 8.08 23.67 8.86
CA GLY A 155 6.86 22.97 9.23
C GLY A 155 5.69 23.04 8.24
N ASP A 156 5.37 24.20 7.66
CA ASP A 156 4.22 24.34 6.74
C ASP A 156 4.66 24.48 5.28
N ILE A 157 4.79 23.33 4.62
CA ILE A 157 5.13 23.25 3.20
C ILE A 157 3.86 23.43 2.35
N GLN A 158 2.71 22.97 2.84
CA GLN A 158 1.44 23.02 2.11
C GLN A 158 1.09 24.46 1.71
N SER A 159 1.06 25.38 2.67
CA SER A 159 0.77 26.80 2.40
C SER A 159 1.82 27.43 1.50
N SER A 160 3.08 27.02 1.65
CA SER A 160 4.19 27.53 0.83
C SER A 160 4.03 27.13 -0.65
N ILE A 161 3.59 25.89 -0.92
CA ILE A 161 3.28 25.43 -2.28
C ILE A 161 2.13 26.24 -2.88
N ILE A 162 1.05 26.43 -2.12
CA ILE A 162 -0.14 27.18 -2.59
C ILE A 162 0.23 28.63 -2.92
N LYS A 163 0.94 29.32 -2.03
CA LYS A 163 1.39 30.71 -2.26
C LYS A 163 2.28 30.85 -3.50
N LYS A 164 3.26 29.97 -3.68
CA LYS A 164 4.14 30.01 -4.87
C LYS A 164 3.35 29.69 -6.15
N TYR A 165 2.34 28.83 -6.09
CA TYR A 165 1.45 28.58 -7.21
C TYR A 165 0.65 29.83 -7.60
N GLU A 166 0.00 30.48 -6.63
CA GLU A 166 -0.79 31.71 -6.83
C GLU A 166 0.05 32.86 -7.39
N ASN A 167 1.29 32.99 -6.92
CA ASN A 167 2.27 33.96 -7.43
C ASN A 167 2.80 33.61 -8.84
N GLY A 168 2.48 32.43 -9.37
CA GLY A 168 2.94 31.96 -10.68
C GLY A 168 4.41 31.50 -10.70
N GLU A 169 5.02 31.26 -9.55
CA GLU A 169 6.43 30.86 -9.40
C GLU A 169 6.68 29.38 -9.73
N LEU A 170 5.61 28.56 -9.78
CA LEU A 170 5.67 27.12 -10.08
C LEU A 170 5.39 26.79 -11.56
N LYS A 171 5.63 27.75 -12.46
CA LYS A 171 5.47 27.60 -13.91
C LYS A 171 6.75 27.10 -14.59
N GLY A 172 6.57 26.36 -15.68
CA GLY A 172 7.68 25.83 -16.48
C GLY A 172 8.10 24.41 -16.05
N LYS A 173 9.29 24.00 -16.48
CA LYS A 173 9.90 22.72 -16.13
C LYS A 173 11.32 22.95 -15.65
N LYS A 174 11.78 22.09 -14.75
CA LYS A 174 13.14 22.07 -14.23
C LYS A 174 13.62 20.63 -14.12
N GLU A 175 14.89 20.40 -14.35
CA GLU A 175 15.55 19.19 -13.89
C GLU A 175 15.69 19.29 -12.36
N THR A 176 15.26 18.25 -11.65
CA THR A 176 15.25 18.21 -10.18
C THR A 176 16.28 17.22 -9.67
N GLU A 177 16.44 16.11 -10.38
CA GLU A 177 17.52 15.15 -10.18
C GLU A 177 18.23 14.93 -11.51
N LYS A 178 19.56 14.76 -11.43
CA LYS A 178 20.40 14.57 -12.61
C LYS A 178 19.96 13.32 -13.38
N GLY A 179 19.57 13.50 -14.65
CA GLY A 179 19.16 12.41 -15.53
C GLY A 179 17.67 12.03 -15.45
N ASP A 180 16.87 12.69 -14.60
CA ASP A 180 15.41 12.46 -14.52
C ASP A 180 14.59 13.29 -15.54
N GLY A 181 15.30 14.12 -16.31
CA GLY A 181 14.74 15.04 -17.29
C GLY A 181 13.99 16.21 -16.67
N GLU A 182 13.60 17.18 -17.51
CA GLU A 182 12.85 18.35 -17.05
C GLU A 182 11.38 18.01 -16.78
N ARG A 183 10.91 18.31 -15.57
CA ARG A 183 9.53 18.09 -15.14
C ARG A 183 8.93 19.36 -14.53
N THR A 184 7.61 19.48 -14.57
CA THR A 184 6.92 20.53 -13.82
C THR A 184 7.00 20.23 -12.33
N PHE A 185 6.93 21.25 -11.47
CA PHE A 185 6.92 21.08 -10.02
C PHE A 185 5.88 20.04 -9.58
N PHE A 186 4.63 20.20 -10.01
CA PHE A 186 3.52 19.33 -9.62
C PHE A 186 3.66 17.90 -10.12
N ASN A 187 4.25 17.69 -11.31
CA ASN A 187 4.51 16.34 -11.81
C ASN A 187 5.53 15.61 -10.92
N ALA A 188 6.63 16.28 -10.57
CA ALA A 188 7.68 15.73 -9.72
C ALA A 188 7.20 15.53 -8.27
N PHE A 189 6.47 16.50 -7.71
CA PHE A 189 5.88 16.42 -6.37
C PHE A 189 4.92 15.24 -6.21
N ILE A 190 3.96 15.10 -7.14
CA ILE A 190 2.99 14.00 -7.11
C ILE A 190 3.65 12.66 -7.40
N TYR A 191 4.72 12.63 -8.21
CA TYR A 191 5.51 11.43 -8.40
C TYR A 191 6.17 10.99 -7.08
N ALA A 192 6.84 11.90 -6.37
CA ALA A 192 7.44 11.62 -5.06
C ALA A 192 6.39 11.16 -4.04
N PHE A 193 5.24 11.82 -3.96
CA PHE A 193 4.14 11.40 -3.10
C PHE A 193 3.65 9.99 -3.42
N ASN A 194 3.43 9.67 -4.70
CA ASN A 194 3.01 8.33 -5.11
C ASN A 194 4.02 7.24 -4.77
N LEU A 195 5.31 7.59 -4.80
CA LEU A 195 6.42 6.72 -4.45
C LEU A 195 6.47 6.46 -2.93
N ILE A 196 6.21 7.46 -2.10
CA ILE A 196 6.06 7.29 -0.64
C ILE A 196 4.99 6.24 -0.31
N LEU A 197 3.86 6.26 -1.03
CA LEU A 197 2.76 5.31 -0.85
C LEU A 197 3.04 3.88 -1.36
N GLN A 198 4.21 3.61 -1.95
CA GLN A 198 4.57 2.30 -2.48
C GLN A 198 5.11 1.37 -1.39
N LEU A 199 4.25 0.50 -0.84
CA LEU A 199 4.65 -0.45 0.21
C LEU A 199 5.58 -1.56 -0.30
N ARG A 200 5.23 -2.21 -1.42
CA ARG A 200 6.03 -3.31 -2.00
C ARG A 200 7.04 -2.77 -2.99
N ASN A 201 8.30 -3.12 -2.79
CA ASN A 201 9.43 -2.68 -3.58
C ASN A 201 10.14 -3.93 -4.09
N SER A 202 10.21 -4.07 -5.42
CA SER A 202 10.79 -5.26 -6.04
C SER A 202 11.62 -4.95 -7.28
N ASP A 203 12.80 -5.56 -7.37
CA ASP A 203 13.65 -5.58 -8.54
C ASP A 203 14.05 -7.01 -8.91
N THR A 204 13.64 -7.43 -10.10
CA THR A 204 13.94 -8.76 -10.63
C THR A 204 15.42 -8.96 -10.97
N LYS A 205 16.17 -7.88 -11.26
CA LYS A 205 17.59 -7.98 -11.61
C LYS A 205 18.45 -8.30 -10.38
N THR A 206 18.13 -7.70 -9.23
CA THR A 206 18.83 -7.91 -7.96
C THR A 206 18.16 -8.93 -7.03
N ALA A 207 16.99 -9.45 -7.41
CA ALA A 207 16.13 -10.31 -6.59
C ALA A 207 15.67 -9.67 -5.26
N GLN A 208 15.74 -8.34 -5.16
CA GLN A 208 15.16 -7.61 -4.04
C GLN A 208 13.63 -7.67 -4.12
N ASP A 209 12.97 -8.06 -3.04
CA ASP A 209 11.52 -7.95 -2.84
C ASP A 209 11.25 -7.73 -1.37
N PHE A 210 10.87 -6.51 -1.00
CA PHE A 210 10.61 -6.14 0.37
C PHE A 210 9.35 -5.30 0.50
N ILE A 211 8.77 -5.36 1.69
CA ILE A 211 7.70 -4.47 2.13
C ILE A 211 8.32 -3.42 3.03
N ALA A 212 7.91 -2.17 2.86
CA ALA A 212 8.27 -1.10 3.76
C ALA A 212 7.12 -0.09 3.86
N SER A 213 6.57 0.05 5.06
CA SER A 213 5.43 0.91 5.37
C SER A 213 5.90 2.35 5.55
N PRO A 214 5.21 3.35 4.96
CA PRO A 214 5.48 4.76 5.23
C PRO A 214 4.81 5.26 6.53
N VAL A 215 4.10 4.41 7.27
CA VAL A 215 3.36 4.78 8.48
C VAL A 215 4.06 4.19 9.70
N GLU A 216 4.11 4.94 10.79
CA GLU A 216 4.63 4.45 12.07
C GLU A 216 3.92 3.16 12.52
N PRO A 217 4.63 2.12 13.01
CA PRO A 217 6.04 2.12 13.43
C PRO A 217 7.05 1.76 12.31
N PHE A 218 6.70 2.01 11.05
CA PHE A 218 7.52 1.75 9.85
C PHE A 218 7.84 0.27 9.67
N PHE A 219 6.80 -0.57 9.69
CA PHE A 219 6.96 -2.00 9.42
C PHE A 219 7.73 -2.22 8.12
N ALA A 220 8.78 -3.05 8.16
CA ALA A 220 9.51 -3.50 7.00
C ALA A 220 9.75 -5.01 7.06
N THR A 221 9.97 -5.64 5.91
CA THR A 221 10.45 -7.03 5.87
C THR A 221 11.98 -7.10 5.73
N ALA A 222 12.59 -6.07 5.12
CA ALA A 222 14.03 -5.91 5.10
C ALA A 222 14.52 -5.56 6.51
N ASP A 223 15.54 -6.27 6.99
CA ASP A 223 16.25 -6.01 8.25
C ASP A 223 15.39 -5.97 9.53
N ALA A 224 14.17 -6.52 9.48
CA ALA A 224 13.26 -6.51 10.61
C ALA A 224 13.60 -7.56 11.68
N PRO A 225 13.37 -7.25 12.97
CA PRO A 225 13.50 -8.23 14.04
C PRO A 225 12.50 -9.39 13.83
N LYS A 226 12.94 -10.62 14.11
CA LYS A 226 12.08 -11.81 13.99
C LYS A 226 11.55 -12.20 15.38
N PRO A 227 10.22 -12.40 15.58
CA PRO A 227 9.11 -12.20 14.63
C PRO A 227 8.72 -10.74 14.42
N ASN A 228 8.26 -10.39 13.20
CA ASN A 228 7.94 -9.02 12.78
C ASN A 228 6.43 -8.74 12.60
N ALA A 229 5.57 -9.75 12.58
CA ALA A 229 4.12 -9.56 12.53
C ALA A 229 3.37 -10.67 13.27
N CYS A 230 2.75 -10.36 14.41
CA CYS A 230 1.91 -11.30 15.17
C CYS A 230 2.56 -12.69 15.42
N GLY A 231 3.85 -12.74 15.72
CA GLY A 231 4.59 -13.99 15.94
C GLY A 231 5.08 -14.70 14.67
N PHE A 232 4.79 -14.15 13.48
CA PHE A 232 5.28 -14.64 12.19
C PHE A 232 6.52 -13.88 11.70
N ASN A 233 7.29 -14.57 10.86
CA ASN A 233 8.45 -14.03 10.14
C ASN A 233 8.05 -13.75 8.69
N LEU A 234 7.58 -12.53 8.42
CA LEU A 234 7.32 -12.08 7.06
C LEU A 234 8.64 -11.67 6.41
N LEU A 235 8.93 -12.23 5.25
CA LEU A 235 10.22 -12.12 4.57
C LEU A 235 10.18 -11.18 3.37
N ASN A 236 9.05 -11.12 2.67
CA ASN A 236 8.86 -10.40 1.41
C ASN A 236 7.37 -10.23 1.10
N GLY A 237 7.05 -9.68 -0.07
CA GLY A 237 5.65 -9.43 -0.47
C GLY A 237 4.82 -10.69 -0.69
N ASP A 238 5.43 -11.84 -0.98
CA ASP A 238 4.72 -13.12 -1.13
C ASP A 238 4.31 -13.68 0.24
N SER A 239 5.21 -13.67 1.22
CA SER A 239 4.89 -14.07 2.60
C SER A 239 3.83 -13.15 3.23
N LEU A 240 3.88 -11.85 2.97
CA LEU A 240 2.84 -10.91 3.37
C LEU A 240 1.50 -11.22 2.68
N GLY A 241 1.54 -11.54 1.39
CA GLY A 241 0.37 -11.95 0.62
C GLY A 241 -0.32 -13.16 1.23
N ALA A 242 0.43 -14.22 1.52
CA ALA A 242 -0.10 -15.42 2.18
C ALA A 242 -0.66 -15.13 3.58
N TYR A 243 0.06 -14.33 4.37
CA TYR A 243 -0.39 -13.88 5.69
C TYR A 243 -1.73 -13.14 5.63
N ASN A 244 -1.88 -12.18 4.71
CA ASN A 244 -3.12 -11.42 4.56
C ASN A 244 -4.25 -12.24 3.92
N ILE A 245 -3.95 -13.23 3.06
CA ILE A 245 -4.96 -14.22 2.61
C ILE A 245 -5.51 -14.99 3.82
N ALA A 246 -4.64 -15.47 4.71
CA ALA A 246 -5.06 -16.17 5.91
C ALA A 246 -5.89 -15.26 6.85
N ARG A 247 -5.51 -13.98 7.00
CA ARG A 247 -6.29 -12.99 7.75
C ARG A 247 -7.69 -12.76 7.17
N LYS A 248 -7.84 -12.71 5.84
CA LYS A 248 -9.17 -12.70 5.21
C LYS A 248 -9.95 -14.00 5.51
N GLY A 249 -9.27 -15.15 5.56
CA GLY A 249 -9.88 -16.40 6.02
C GLY A 249 -10.43 -16.33 7.45
N ILE A 250 -9.78 -15.60 8.37
CA ILE A 250 -10.30 -15.35 9.72
C ILE A 250 -11.62 -14.56 9.66
N ILE A 251 -11.71 -13.54 8.81
CA ILE A 251 -12.96 -12.79 8.58
C ILE A 251 -14.06 -13.75 8.12
N THR A 252 -13.75 -14.60 7.14
CA THR A 252 -14.68 -15.62 6.62
C THR A 252 -15.17 -16.55 7.73
N ILE A 253 -14.27 -17.07 8.57
CA ILE A 253 -14.61 -17.96 9.70
C ILE A 253 -15.51 -17.24 10.70
N ASN A 254 -15.20 -15.99 11.05
CA ASN A 254 -16.03 -15.20 11.96
C ASN A 254 -17.46 -15.05 11.43
N ARG A 255 -17.63 -14.77 10.14
CA ARG A 255 -18.96 -14.64 9.52
C ARG A 255 -19.73 -15.97 9.48
N ILE A 256 -19.03 -17.08 9.29
CA ILE A 256 -19.63 -18.42 9.38
C ILE A 256 -20.12 -18.68 10.81
N ASN A 257 -19.34 -18.31 11.83
CA ASN A 257 -19.74 -18.46 13.23
C ASN A 257 -20.94 -17.56 13.57
N ASP A 258 -20.97 -16.34 13.06
CA ASP A 258 -22.02 -15.36 13.32
C ASP A 258 -23.35 -15.70 12.60
N ASN A 259 -23.28 -16.26 11.38
CA ASN A 259 -24.44 -16.69 10.62
C ASN A 259 -24.18 -18.02 9.88
N PRO A 260 -24.26 -19.16 10.59
CA PRO A 260 -23.91 -20.47 10.02
C PRO A 260 -24.78 -20.92 8.84
N GLU A 261 -26.04 -20.49 8.78
CA GLU A 261 -26.98 -20.93 7.74
C GLU A 261 -26.74 -20.23 6.40
N LYS A 262 -26.38 -18.94 6.43
CA LYS A 262 -26.21 -18.13 5.22
C LYS A 262 -25.11 -17.06 5.40
N PRO A 263 -23.86 -17.45 5.60
CA PRO A 263 -22.77 -16.50 5.77
C PRO A 263 -22.46 -15.78 4.46
N ASP A 264 -22.19 -14.47 4.54
CA ASP A 264 -21.63 -13.72 3.42
C ASP A 264 -20.12 -13.91 3.37
N LEU A 265 -19.62 -14.70 2.43
CA LEU A 265 -18.19 -15.00 2.31
C LEU A 265 -17.41 -13.95 1.51
N TYR A 266 -18.11 -13.00 0.86
CA TYR A 266 -17.46 -11.97 0.06
C TYR A 266 -16.91 -10.84 0.93
N ILE A 267 -15.61 -10.57 0.85
CA ILE A 267 -14.97 -9.50 1.62
C ILE A 267 -14.70 -8.33 0.68
N SER A 268 -15.46 -7.25 0.83
CA SER A 268 -15.23 -6.02 0.08
C SER A 268 -13.95 -5.32 0.52
N LYS A 269 -13.48 -4.37 -0.30
CA LYS A 269 -12.30 -3.54 0.01
C LYS A 269 -12.51 -2.73 1.30
N GLU A 270 -13.69 -2.19 1.47
CA GLU A 270 -14.07 -1.36 2.61
C GLU A 270 -14.10 -2.18 3.90
N GLN A 271 -14.67 -3.38 3.83
CA GLN A 271 -14.68 -4.33 4.95
C GLN A 271 -13.25 -4.80 5.31
N TRP A 272 -12.37 -4.94 4.31
CA TRP A 272 -10.96 -5.23 4.55
C TRP A 272 -10.27 -4.08 5.28
N ASP A 273 -10.50 -2.82 4.88
CA ASP A 273 -9.94 -1.65 5.56
C ASP A 273 -10.43 -1.55 7.01
N GLU A 274 -11.74 -1.67 7.21
CA GLU A 274 -12.38 -1.62 8.54
C GLU A 274 -11.86 -2.72 9.46
N TRP A 275 -11.68 -3.93 8.94
CA TRP A 275 -11.16 -5.04 9.74
C TRP A 275 -9.69 -4.86 10.11
N ASN A 276 -8.87 -4.32 9.21
CA ASN A 276 -7.47 -4.03 9.52
C ASN A 276 -7.34 -3.03 10.67
N GLU A 277 -8.21 -2.02 10.73
CA GLU A 277 -8.20 -1.04 11.82
C GLU A 277 -8.47 -1.66 13.18
N ARG A 278 -9.46 -2.55 13.25
CA ARG A 278 -9.86 -3.18 14.52
C ARG A 278 -8.77 -4.06 15.10
N MET A 279 -7.81 -4.49 14.28
CA MET A 279 -6.78 -5.46 14.62
C MET A 279 -5.38 -4.82 14.75
N SER A 280 -5.23 -3.54 14.37
CA SER A 280 -4.01 -2.74 14.54
C SER A 280 -4.02 -2.00 15.88
#